data_AF-A0A259NTV9-F1
#
_entry.id   AF-A0A259NTV9-F1
#
_cell.length_a   1.000
_cell.length_b   1.000
_cell.length_c   1.000
_cell.angle_alpha   90.00
_cell.angle_beta   90.00
_cell.angle_gamma   90.00
#
_symmetry.space_group_name_H-M   'P 1'
#
loop_
_entity.id
_entity.type
_entity.pdbx_description
1 polymer ?
#
loop_
_entity_poly.entity_id
_entity_poly.type
_entity_poly.pdbx_seq_one_letter_code
_entity_poly.pdbx_strand_id
1 'polypeptide(L)'
;MNTMYSALSTLVRQDQLEAQLMQWKAAARQSLSRREWAAPVVGQLLTVLPNFVTDAVRPIQHVGGVKEGSINHAIWCAVLYPLFVTGFTSKQLVSRQLADIADWEASKLAVWTERVWTGLVNNGFITGEPSWVQTQQGRQPRCYLADRWESDFNNWVDDSDRIKWSISHVRPMDWQEVEPGRYEGVVSGINRPLVQGAHAPKTAVGIEALKGINALQSVPFTVNEDILDAVFQYADNCHRVNYESNGQKDADLLLARHIMSLEPGKKFWFPVTCDWRGRMYYRAGMLTPQGKDMAKAAFQFGTPVTLGSNGHLALYIAVANTFGKDKLSFANRLDWVEVNMERILAVKSWHEIHPDFGSDFIADEPFQAWAFVRELQRLDAWVKAGNDRGSFASRMVVHMDGSQNGYQHQAAIVGDMRTAQLVNLVPMGVNDTPNDAYMAVVNWVVSNPVFKSELRDLAKALGRNGAKNPVMTSQYAATVSTFRKHLADNYAAQLLEYGVTADELANAYATAVDHVLPACKSLINIYKMRFTPIIENGVDRIKWTTPDGFEVVQSYRDNEWRTVRAGSAVVMLPGKRIEDPIDKVKMVRAIAANFIQSMDATHMRMVATACRWS
;
A
#
# COMPACT_ATOMS: atom_id res chain seq x y z
N MET A 1 27.73 38.09 12.66
CA MET A 1 28.55 37.02 12.03
C MET A 1 30.00 37.01 12.54
N ASN A 2 30.74 38.13 12.62
CA ASN A 2 32.14 38.12 13.09
C ASN A 2 32.36 37.87 14.61
N THR A 3 31.37 38.09 15.47
CA THR A 3 31.46 37.75 16.90
C THR A 3 31.15 36.27 17.21
N MET A 4 30.45 35.58 16.29
CA MET A 4 30.21 34.13 16.36
C MET A 4 31.38 33.34 15.73
N TYR A 5 32.00 33.91 14.70
CA TYR A 5 33.22 33.36 14.07
C TYR A 5 34.45 33.39 15.00
N SER A 6 34.63 34.46 15.79
CA SER A 6 35.75 34.57 16.75
C SER A 6 35.68 33.53 17.88
N ALA A 7 34.49 33.30 18.45
CA ALA A 7 34.29 32.34 19.54
C ALA A 7 34.36 30.87 19.09
N LEU A 8 34.02 30.56 17.84
CA LEU A 8 34.09 29.20 17.28
C LEU A 8 35.50 28.86 16.73
N SER A 9 36.33 29.86 16.42
CA SER A 9 37.68 29.65 15.86
C SER A 9 38.72 29.13 16.86
N THR A 10 38.42 29.16 18.16
CA THR A 10 39.37 28.79 19.22
C THR A 10 39.30 27.32 19.65
N LEU A 11 38.31 26.53 19.19
CA LEU A 11 38.05 25.19 19.76
C LEU A 11 38.21 24.00 18.82
N VAL A 12 38.10 24.11 17.49
CA VAL A 12 38.48 23.05 16.54
C VAL A 12 38.81 23.68 15.17
N ARG A 13 39.92 23.32 14.53
CA ARG A 13 40.31 23.87 13.22
C ARG A 13 39.25 23.54 12.14
N GLN A 14 38.88 24.58 11.40
CA GLN A 14 37.74 24.65 10.46
C GLN A 14 37.82 23.65 9.30
N ASP A 15 39.03 23.25 8.90
CA ASP A 15 39.32 22.32 7.82
C ASP A 15 38.98 20.87 8.15
N GLN A 16 39.11 20.44 9.41
CA GLN A 16 38.81 19.07 9.82
C GLN A 16 37.31 18.80 9.97
N LEU A 17 36.53 19.79 10.42
CA LEU A 17 35.08 19.64 10.58
C LEU A 17 34.36 19.64 9.22
N GLU A 18 34.78 20.49 8.29
CA GLU A 18 34.24 20.49 6.93
C GLU A 18 34.62 19.22 6.16
N ALA A 19 35.85 18.73 6.31
CA ALA A 19 36.29 17.45 5.73
C ALA A 19 35.55 16.25 6.33
N GLN A 20 35.29 16.24 7.64
CA GLN A 20 34.50 15.20 8.31
C GLN A 20 33.03 15.27 7.94
N LEU A 21 32.41 16.46 7.89
CA LEU A 21 31.04 16.63 7.41
C LEU A 21 30.89 16.23 5.94
N MET A 22 31.88 16.51 5.09
CA MET A 22 31.92 16.05 3.70
C MET A 22 32.09 14.54 3.60
N GLN A 23 32.97 13.93 4.40
CA GLN A 23 33.12 12.46 4.48
C GLN A 23 31.85 11.78 5.01
N TRP A 24 31.18 12.37 6.00
CA TRP A 24 29.93 11.84 6.57
C TRP A 24 28.75 12.03 5.62
N LYS A 25 28.67 13.15 4.90
CA LYS A 25 27.71 13.33 3.79
C LYS A 25 27.98 12.35 2.65
N ALA A 26 29.23 12.06 2.31
CA ALA A 26 29.59 11.08 1.30
C ALA A 26 29.27 9.64 1.75
N ALA A 27 29.52 9.29 3.01
CA ALA A 27 29.19 7.99 3.60
C ALA A 27 27.68 7.77 3.79
N ALA A 28 26.93 8.83 4.13
CA ALA A 28 25.47 8.82 4.22
C ALA A 28 24.81 8.69 2.84
N ARG A 29 25.43 9.26 1.78
CA ARG A 29 25.00 9.06 0.38
C ARG A 29 25.22 7.63 -0.12
N GLN A 30 26.15 6.87 0.48
CA GLN A 30 26.50 5.51 0.05
C GLN A 30 25.81 4.38 0.85
N SER A 31 25.02 4.67 1.88
CA SER A 31 24.45 3.62 2.76
C SER A 31 22.94 3.76 2.98
N LEU A 32 22.14 2.81 2.47
CA LEU A 32 20.70 2.74 2.69
C LEU A 32 20.30 1.74 3.78
N SER A 33 19.55 2.21 4.78
CA SER A 33 18.16 1.77 5.05
C SER A 33 17.65 2.33 6.39
N ARG A 34 16.47 2.99 6.37
CA ARG A 34 15.81 3.55 7.57
C ARG A 34 15.28 2.41 8.46
N ARG A 35 16.04 2.02 9.49
CA ARG A 35 15.55 1.67 10.85
C ARG A 35 16.70 1.36 11.80
N GLU A 36 17.81 0.83 11.30
CA GLU A 36 18.97 0.50 12.15
C GLU A 36 19.97 1.67 12.32
N TRP A 37 19.83 2.77 11.55
CA TRP A 37 20.68 3.97 11.70
C TRP A 37 20.03 5.20 12.35
N ALA A 38 18.71 5.22 12.56
CA ALA A 38 18.10 6.32 13.31
C ALA A 38 18.68 6.39 14.74
N ALA A 39 18.91 5.25 15.39
CA ALA A 39 19.47 5.20 16.74
C ALA A 39 20.96 5.64 16.83
N PRO A 40 21.87 5.22 15.93
CA PRO A 40 23.24 5.74 15.89
C PRO A 40 23.36 7.22 15.50
N VAL A 41 22.55 7.74 14.56
CA VAL A 41 22.61 9.17 14.13
C VAL A 41 21.93 10.09 15.10
N VAL A 42 20.75 9.71 15.58
CA VAL A 42 20.12 10.43 16.69
C VAL A 42 21.06 10.33 17.89
N GLY A 43 21.64 9.17 18.18
CA GLY A 43 22.70 9.01 19.17
C GLY A 43 23.92 9.92 18.96
N GLN A 44 24.39 10.11 17.72
CA GLN A 44 25.53 10.98 17.40
C GLN A 44 25.16 12.47 17.41
N LEU A 45 23.98 12.87 16.91
CA LEU A 45 23.42 14.22 17.04
C LEU A 45 23.18 14.58 18.53
N LEU A 46 22.73 13.61 19.33
CA LEU A 46 22.61 13.70 20.78
C LEU A 46 23.97 13.82 21.47
N THR A 47 25.06 13.27 20.91
CA THR A 47 26.43 13.52 21.41
C THR A 47 27.01 14.88 21.01
N VAL A 48 26.39 15.63 20.09
CA VAL A 48 26.77 17.03 19.77
C VAL A 48 25.81 18.08 20.38
N LEU A 49 24.65 17.65 20.89
CA LEU A 49 23.79 18.41 21.80
C LEU A 49 24.33 18.77 23.21
N PRO A 50 25.51 18.30 23.72
CA PRO A 50 25.88 18.48 25.14
C PRO A 50 26.12 19.90 25.64
N ASN A 51 26.14 20.95 24.83
CA ASN A 51 26.59 22.27 25.30
C ASN A 51 25.50 23.32 25.55
N PHE A 52 24.20 22.96 25.51
CA PHE A 52 23.14 24.00 25.60
C PHE A 52 22.34 24.05 26.89
N VAL A 53 22.73 23.33 27.95
CA VAL A 53 22.30 23.65 29.32
C VAL A 53 23.42 23.31 30.33
N THR A 54 24.33 24.25 30.57
CA THR A 54 25.05 24.38 31.84
C THR A 54 24.46 25.64 32.50
N ASP A 55 23.98 25.65 33.74
CA ASP A 55 24.57 25.11 34.96
C ASP A 55 23.52 24.76 36.04
N ALA A 56 23.94 23.84 36.93
CA ALA A 56 23.31 23.41 38.20
C ALA A 56 22.08 22.48 38.12
N VAL A 57 22.36 21.18 38.17
CA VAL A 57 21.42 20.12 38.58
C VAL A 57 21.49 19.94 40.11
N ARG A 58 20.34 19.80 40.79
CA ARG A 58 20.29 19.19 42.14
C ARG A 58 19.92 17.71 41.99
N PRO A 59 20.52 16.81 42.79
CA PRO A 59 20.38 15.37 42.60
C PRO A 59 18.98 14.88 42.95
N ILE A 60 18.40 14.05 42.09
CA ILE A 60 17.31 13.14 42.46
C ILE A 60 17.99 11.85 42.92
N GLN A 61 17.83 11.51 44.21
CA GLN A 61 18.26 10.22 44.72
C GLN A 61 17.43 9.10 44.07
N HIS A 62 18.16 8.17 43.45
CA HIS A 62 17.81 6.85 42.94
C HIS A 62 16.34 6.38 43.02
N VAL A 63 15.78 6.09 41.83
CA VAL A 63 15.13 4.79 41.55
C VAL A 63 15.53 4.34 40.13
N GLY A 64 16.27 3.23 40.02
CA GLY A 64 16.32 2.41 38.81
C GLY A 64 17.12 2.90 37.58
N GLY A 65 18.44 2.84 37.63
CA GLY A 65 19.27 2.40 36.48
C GLY A 65 19.46 3.30 35.25
N VAL A 66 18.91 4.50 35.17
CA VAL A 66 19.14 5.42 34.03
C VAL A 66 20.16 6.51 34.41
N LYS A 67 21.28 6.63 33.68
CA LYS A 67 22.25 7.72 33.89
C LYS A 67 21.59 9.07 33.59
N GLU A 68 21.88 10.09 34.39
CA GLU A 68 21.30 11.45 34.35
C GLU A 68 21.27 12.10 32.95
N GLY A 69 22.33 11.91 32.16
CA GLY A 69 22.39 12.38 30.77
C GLY A 69 21.37 11.71 29.84
N SER A 70 20.99 10.46 30.09
CA SER A 70 20.05 9.69 29.25
C SER A 70 18.60 10.16 29.41
N ILE A 71 18.23 10.69 30.60
CA ILE A 71 16.91 11.25 30.88
C ILE A 71 16.71 12.56 30.11
N ASN A 72 17.72 13.43 30.08
CA ASN A 72 17.67 14.68 29.31
C ASN A 72 17.49 14.41 27.81
N HIS A 73 18.17 13.40 27.26
CA HIS A 73 17.99 13.00 25.86
C HIS A 73 16.57 12.46 25.59
N ALA A 74 16.02 11.64 26.49
CA ALA A 74 14.66 11.11 26.34
C ALA A 74 13.58 12.22 26.40
N ILE A 75 13.75 13.19 27.30
CA ILE A 75 12.91 14.38 27.44
C ILE A 75 12.88 15.20 26.15
N TRP A 76 14.05 15.51 25.59
CA TRP A 76 14.13 16.27 24.34
C TRP A 76 13.59 15.47 23.14
N CYS A 77 13.82 14.16 23.07
CA CYS A 77 13.29 13.32 22.00
C CYS A 77 11.75 13.29 21.99
N ALA A 78 11.12 13.14 23.15
CA ALA A 78 9.67 13.10 23.26
C ALA A 78 9.00 14.45 22.96
N VAL A 79 9.68 15.56 23.24
CA VAL A 79 9.16 16.92 23.02
C VAL A 79 9.36 17.40 21.58
N LEU A 80 10.48 17.04 20.94
CA LEU A 80 10.78 17.43 19.56
C LEU A 80 10.07 16.55 18.52
N TYR A 81 9.86 15.27 18.82
CA TYR A 81 9.21 14.33 17.90
C TYR A 81 7.85 14.83 17.36
N PRO A 82 6.89 15.25 18.20
CA PRO A 82 5.61 15.77 17.73
C PRO A 82 5.76 17.13 17.04
N LEU A 83 6.67 18.01 17.49
CA LEU A 83 6.96 19.26 16.81
C LEU A 83 7.41 19.01 15.35
N PHE A 84 8.23 17.98 15.11
CA PHE A 84 8.64 17.56 13.76
C PHE A 84 7.52 16.84 12.99
N VAL A 85 6.63 16.12 13.66
CA VAL A 85 5.52 15.40 13.01
C VAL A 85 4.35 16.34 12.64
N THR A 86 4.07 17.33 13.47
CA THR A 86 2.89 18.21 13.33
C THR A 86 3.24 19.63 12.87
N GLY A 87 4.52 19.99 12.81
CA GLY A 87 4.99 21.34 12.42
C GLY A 87 4.75 22.43 13.47
N PHE A 88 4.16 22.08 14.62
CA PHE A 88 3.85 23.01 15.71
C PHE A 88 3.89 22.31 17.08
N THR A 89 4.04 23.09 18.14
CA THR A 89 3.91 22.63 19.53
C THR A 89 3.24 23.70 20.42
N SER A 90 2.85 23.33 21.64
CA SER A 90 2.30 24.23 22.67
C SER A 90 2.81 23.85 24.05
N LYS A 91 2.83 24.79 25.01
CA LYS A 91 3.28 24.51 26.39
C LYS A 91 2.51 23.34 27.01
N GLN A 92 1.21 23.24 26.75
CA GLN A 92 0.37 22.13 27.21
C GLN A 92 0.76 20.80 26.56
N LEU A 93 1.10 20.81 25.27
CA LEU A 93 1.54 19.62 24.56
C LEU A 93 2.89 19.13 25.08
N VAL A 94 3.84 20.06 25.30
CA VAL A 94 5.13 19.78 25.96
C VAL A 94 4.90 19.22 27.36
N SER A 95 4.02 19.84 28.15
CA SER A 95 3.69 19.39 29.51
C SER A 95 3.11 17.97 29.52
N ARG A 96 2.17 17.68 28.62
CA ARG A 96 1.57 16.34 28.48
C ARG A 96 2.62 15.28 28.12
N GLN A 97 3.52 15.61 27.19
CA GLN A 97 4.59 14.69 26.78
C GLN A 97 5.59 14.42 27.90
N LEU A 98 5.93 15.44 28.67
CA LEU A 98 6.78 15.27 29.84
C LEU A 98 6.12 14.36 30.90
N ALA A 99 4.81 14.45 31.07
CA ALA A 99 4.04 13.59 31.98
C ALA A 99 4.02 12.12 31.50
N ASP A 100 4.00 11.89 30.18
CA ASP A 100 4.01 10.54 29.61
C ASP A 100 5.39 9.85 29.75
N ILE A 101 6.47 10.62 29.92
CA ILE A 101 7.85 10.10 30.06
C ILE A 101 8.12 9.63 31.49
N ALA A 102 7.59 10.33 32.47
CA ALA A 102 7.82 10.05 33.88
C ALA A 102 6.68 10.59 34.74
N ASP A 103 6.31 9.83 35.77
CA ASP A 103 5.22 10.15 36.69
C ASP A 103 5.66 11.23 37.70
N TRP A 104 5.77 12.47 37.22
CA TRP A 104 6.26 13.61 37.98
C TRP A 104 5.15 14.28 38.79
N GLU A 105 5.47 14.68 40.02
CA GLU A 105 4.63 15.61 40.79
C GLU A 105 4.35 16.88 39.97
N ALA A 106 3.12 17.39 40.05
CA ALA A 106 2.66 18.52 39.23
C ALA A 106 3.56 19.77 39.32
N SER A 107 4.16 20.02 40.48
CA SER A 107 5.12 21.11 40.71
C SER A 107 6.42 20.94 39.91
N LYS A 108 6.91 19.71 39.76
CA LYS A 108 8.11 19.40 38.94
C LYS A 108 7.77 19.44 37.45
N LEU A 109 6.60 18.93 37.07
CA LEU A 109 6.14 18.95 35.68
C LEU A 109 6.04 20.37 35.12
N ALA A 110 5.51 21.32 35.90
CA ALA A 110 5.41 22.72 35.51
C ALA A 110 6.80 23.36 35.29
N VAL A 111 7.74 23.13 36.21
CA VAL A 111 9.12 23.67 36.12
C VAL A 111 9.83 23.14 34.88
N TRP A 112 9.71 21.84 34.60
CA TRP A 112 10.33 21.24 33.43
C TRP A 112 9.66 21.64 32.11
N THR A 113 8.34 21.78 32.10
CA THR A 113 7.61 22.30 30.94
C THR A 113 8.13 23.69 30.57
N GLU A 114 8.25 24.58 31.55
CA GLU A 114 8.72 25.95 31.31
C GLU A 114 10.18 25.98 30.84
N ARG A 115 11.02 25.14 31.45
CA ARG A 115 12.44 25.03 31.09
C ARG A 115 12.64 24.53 29.66
N VAL A 116 11.93 23.48 29.27
CA VAL A 116 12.01 22.91 27.91
C VAL A 116 11.41 23.88 26.89
N TRP A 117 10.28 24.51 27.21
CA TRP A 117 9.66 25.52 26.35
C TRP A 117 10.59 26.71 26.09
N THR A 118 11.18 27.25 27.16
CA THR A 118 12.15 28.34 27.06
C THR A 118 13.37 27.92 26.26
N GLY A 119 13.81 26.68 26.40
CA GLY A 119 14.87 26.11 25.57
C GLY A 119 14.50 26.05 24.08
N LEU A 120 13.28 25.63 23.72
CA LEU A 120 12.82 25.61 22.33
C LEU A 120 12.80 27.01 21.70
N VAL A 121 12.34 28.01 22.45
CA VAL A 121 12.28 29.41 22.00
C VAL A 121 13.68 30.02 21.88
N ASN A 122 14.50 29.92 22.93
CA ASN A 122 15.82 30.57 22.99
C ASN A 122 16.80 29.99 21.97
N ASN A 123 16.65 28.71 21.62
CA ASN A 123 17.45 28.06 20.60
C ASN A 123 16.82 28.16 19.19
N GLY A 124 15.70 28.88 19.07
CA GLY A 124 15.06 29.18 17.79
C GLY A 124 14.48 27.96 17.08
N PHE A 125 14.09 26.89 17.80
CA PHE A 125 13.40 25.74 17.21
C PHE A 125 11.93 26.05 16.91
N ILE A 126 11.32 26.91 17.72
CA ILE A 126 9.95 27.35 17.55
C ILE A 126 9.86 28.86 17.50
N THR A 127 8.81 29.39 16.88
CA THR A 127 8.53 30.83 16.87
C THR A 127 8.35 31.34 18.30
N GLY A 128 9.05 32.43 18.66
CA GLY A 128 8.94 33.04 19.99
C GLY A 128 7.58 33.67 20.27
N GLU A 129 6.83 34.02 19.22
CA GLU A 129 5.46 34.51 19.32
C GLU A 129 4.47 33.37 19.02
N PRO A 130 3.54 33.07 19.95
CA PRO A 130 2.50 32.08 19.72
C PRO A 130 1.40 32.64 18.82
N SER A 131 1.08 31.89 17.77
CA SER A 131 -0.20 32.02 17.07
C SER A 131 -1.33 31.48 17.94
N TRP A 132 -2.54 32.02 17.78
CA TRP A 132 -3.67 31.62 18.60
C TRP A 132 -4.65 30.79 17.79
N VAL A 133 -4.92 29.56 18.24
CA VAL A 133 -5.89 28.66 17.59
C VAL A 133 -7.09 28.43 18.50
N GLN A 134 -8.29 28.54 17.93
CA GLN A 134 -9.54 28.25 18.63
C GLN A 134 -9.72 26.73 18.74
N THR A 135 -9.84 26.21 19.96
CA THR A 135 -10.09 24.79 20.24
C THR A 135 -11.41 24.62 21.00
N GLN A 136 -11.91 23.37 21.13
CA GLN A 136 -13.09 23.08 21.96
C GLN A 136 -12.90 23.47 23.45
N GLN A 137 -11.65 23.66 23.90
CA GLN A 137 -11.28 24.11 25.24
C GLN A 137 -10.91 25.61 25.29
N GLY A 138 -11.26 26.39 24.27
CA GLY A 138 -10.97 27.82 24.16
C GLY A 138 -9.74 28.15 23.30
N ARG A 139 -9.30 29.41 23.36
CA ARG A 139 -8.22 29.95 22.53
C ARG A 139 -6.87 29.52 23.12
N GLN A 140 -6.12 28.69 22.38
CA GLN A 140 -4.86 28.10 22.85
C GLN A 140 -3.66 28.64 22.05
N PRO A 141 -2.53 28.96 22.70
CA PRO A 141 -1.32 29.42 22.02
C PRO A 141 -0.58 28.23 21.38
N ARG A 142 -0.17 28.37 20.11
CA ARG A 142 0.67 27.43 19.37
C ARG A 142 1.86 28.16 18.77
N CYS A 143 3.04 27.57 18.90
CA CYS A 143 4.25 28.03 18.23
C CYS A 143 4.62 27.02 17.13
N TYR A 144 4.99 27.54 15.96
CA TYR A 144 5.38 26.73 14.81
C TYR A 144 6.89 26.49 14.83
N LEU A 145 7.35 25.51 14.05
CA LEU A 145 8.78 25.38 13.76
C LEU A 145 9.29 26.70 13.17
N ALA A 146 10.46 27.18 13.59
CA ALA A 146 11.01 28.39 13.01
C ALA A 146 11.50 28.14 11.57
N ASP A 147 11.31 29.11 10.67
CA ASP A 147 11.54 29.02 9.21
C ASP A 147 12.89 28.37 8.84
N ARG A 148 13.95 28.66 9.61
CA ARG A 148 15.28 28.08 9.41
C ARG A 148 15.27 26.55 9.55
N TRP A 149 14.62 26.04 10.59
CA TRP A 149 14.50 24.60 10.83
C TRP A 149 13.43 23.99 9.95
N GLU A 150 12.42 24.75 9.53
CA GLU A 150 11.39 24.27 8.60
C GLU A 150 12.00 23.98 7.24
N SER A 151 12.85 24.86 6.72
CA SER A 151 13.58 24.60 5.48
C SER A 151 14.54 23.42 5.59
N ASP A 152 15.34 23.32 6.66
CA ASP A 152 16.26 22.20 6.85
C ASP A 152 15.53 20.87 7.11
N PHE A 153 14.40 20.90 7.83
CA PHE A 153 13.54 19.75 8.07
C PHE A 153 12.83 19.33 6.79
N ASN A 154 12.28 20.25 6.00
CA ASN A 154 11.66 19.96 4.71
C ASN A 154 12.69 19.42 3.73
N ASN A 155 13.89 19.99 3.66
CA ASN A 155 15.00 19.45 2.86
C ASN A 155 15.43 18.06 3.35
N TRP A 156 15.38 17.79 4.66
CA TRP A 156 15.69 16.48 5.24
C TRP A 156 14.56 15.46 5.04
N VAL A 157 13.30 15.86 5.12
CA VAL A 157 12.13 15.05 4.74
C VAL A 157 12.25 14.72 3.26
N ASP A 158 12.53 15.70 2.41
CA ASP A 158 12.74 15.55 0.97
C ASP A 158 13.95 14.65 0.66
N ASP A 159 15.09 14.81 1.33
CA ASP A 159 16.27 13.95 1.13
C ASP A 159 16.06 12.54 1.71
N SER A 160 15.31 12.42 2.79
CA SER A 160 15.01 11.12 3.38
C SER A 160 13.90 10.39 2.61
N ASP A 161 12.99 11.12 1.96
CA ASP A 161 11.95 10.61 1.06
C ASP A 161 12.53 10.28 -0.32
N ARG A 162 13.55 11.02 -0.78
CA ARG A 162 14.45 10.61 -1.88
C ARG A 162 15.15 9.27 -1.60
N ILE A 163 15.41 8.94 -0.33
CA ILE A 163 16.05 7.67 0.10
C ILE A 163 15.00 6.56 0.40
N LYS A 164 13.70 6.83 0.22
CA LYS A 164 12.62 5.87 0.43
C LYS A 164 11.66 5.70 -0.75
N TRP A 165 12.15 5.78 -1.98
CA TRP A 165 11.49 5.19 -3.15
C TRP A 165 10.01 5.57 -3.28
N SER A 166 9.77 6.88 -3.32
CA SER A 166 8.61 7.50 -3.94
C SER A 166 8.81 7.55 -5.46
N ILE A 167 7.72 7.78 -6.17
CA ILE A 167 7.63 8.13 -7.59
C ILE A 167 8.93 8.78 -8.11
N SER A 168 9.56 8.18 -9.12
CA SER A 168 10.83 8.68 -9.67
C SER A 168 10.59 9.60 -10.85
N HIS A 169 11.16 10.80 -10.86
CA HIS A 169 11.15 11.70 -12.02
C HIS A 169 12.18 11.32 -13.11
N VAL A 170 12.97 10.27 -12.86
CA VAL A 170 13.95 9.73 -13.80
C VAL A 170 13.59 8.28 -14.07
N ARG A 171 13.65 7.86 -15.34
CA ARG A 171 13.46 6.45 -15.71
C ARG A 171 14.47 5.60 -14.94
N PRO A 172 14.03 4.61 -14.15
CA PRO A 172 14.93 3.69 -13.48
C PRO A 172 15.82 2.95 -14.50
N MET A 173 17.01 2.54 -14.05
CA MET A 173 17.84 1.61 -14.82
C MET A 173 17.09 0.29 -15.02
N ASP A 174 17.46 -0.50 -16.02
CA ASP A 174 16.90 -1.86 -16.14
C ASP A 174 17.57 -2.76 -15.09
N TRP A 175 16.80 -3.65 -14.45
CA TRP A 175 17.34 -4.71 -13.61
C TRP A 175 18.24 -5.64 -14.41
N GLN A 176 19.46 -5.79 -13.92
CA GLN A 176 20.51 -6.64 -14.45
C GLN A 176 21.15 -7.42 -13.31
N GLU A 177 21.55 -8.65 -13.60
CA GLU A 177 22.33 -9.45 -12.68
C GLU A 177 23.80 -9.00 -12.75
N VAL A 178 24.33 -8.50 -11.62
CA VAL A 178 25.72 -8.06 -11.51
C VAL A 178 26.63 -9.15 -10.94
N GLU A 179 26.06 -10.01 -10.10
CA GLU A 179 26.66 -11.24 -9.57
C GLU A 179 25.54 -12.28 -9.44
N PRO A 180 25.83 -13.59 -9.42
CA PRO A 180 24.81 -14.63 -9.26
C PRO A 180 23.86 -14.37 -8.07
N GLY A 181 22.58 -14.11 -8.36
CA GLY A 181 21.55 -13.79 -7.37
C GLY A 181 21.53 -12.34 -6.86
N ARG A 182 22.42 -11.46 -7.36
CA ARG A 182 22.48 -10.04 -7.02
C ARG A 182 22.09 -9.19 -8.23
N TYR A 183 21.08 -8.36 -8.04
CA TYR A 183 20.50 -7.53 -9.10
C TYR A 183 20.65 -6.05 -8.80
N GLU A 184 20.99 -5.26 -9.81
CA GLU A 184 20.99 -3.79 -9.78
C GLU A 184 20.12 -3.27 -10.93
N GLY A 185 19.29 -2.27 -10.67
CA GLY A 185 18.29 -1.87 -11.66
C GLY A 185 17.32 -0.79 -11.25
N VAL A 186 17.68 0.06 -10.30
CA VAL A 186 16.83 1.20 -9.99
C VAL A 186 17.68 2.45 -9.95
N VAL A 187 18.67 2.46 -9.07
CA VAL A 187 19.74 3.48 -8.99
C VAL A 187 21.02 2.76 -8.57
N SER A 188 22.14 3.12 -9.19
CA SER A 188 23.47 2.57 -8.84
C SER A 188 23.81 2.85 -7.37
N GLY A 189 24.45 1.88 -6.71
CA GLY A 189 24.89 2.01 -5.31
C GLY A 189 23.80 1.84 -4.26
N ILE A 190 22.54 1.56 -4.66
CA ILE A 190 21.47 1.31 -3.69
C ILE A 190 21.35 -0.18 -3.37
N ASN A 191 21.75 -0.54 -2.14
CA ASN A 191 21.67 -1.91 -1.62
C ASN A 191 20.22 -2.30 -1.27
N ARG A 192 19.38 -2.61 -2.27
CA ARG A 192 18.07 -3.25 -2.08
C ARG A 192 17.86 -4.38 -3.09
N PRO A 193 17.42 -5.57 -2.63
CA PRO A 193 17.25 -6.70 -3.51
C PRO A 193 16.01 -6.54 -4.40
N LEU A 194 16.10 -6.97 -5.67
CA LEU A 194 14.97 -7.08 -6.59
C LEU A 194 13.82 -7.89 -5.97
N VAL A 195 14.18 -9.03 -5.35
CA VAL A 195 13.24 -9.91 -4.65
C VAL A 195 13.22 -9.57 -3.16
N GLN A 196 12.03 -9.42 -2.59
CA GLN A 196 11.84 -9.06 -1.17
C GLN A 196 11.46 -10.30 -0.34
N GLY A 197 12.00 -10.39 0.89
CA GLY A 197 11.70 -11.47 1.84
C GLY A 197 12.93 -12.11 2.48
N ALA A 198 12.74 -12.94 3.50
CA ALA A 198 13.84 -13.55 4.27
C ALA A 198 14.72 -14.50 3.44
N HIS A 199 14.17 -15.12 2.38
CA HIS A 199 14.88 -16.03 1.47
C HIS A 199 15.31 -15.37 0.15
N ALA A 200 14.96 -14.09 -0.02
CA ALA A 200 15.03 -13.37 -1.28
C ALA A 200 16.43 -12.88 -1.75
N PRO A 201 17.44 -12.66 -0.88
CA PRO A 201 18.76 -12.16 -1.32
C PRO A 201 19.56 -13.10 -2.24
N LYS A 202 19.07 -14.32 -2.52
CA LYS A 202 19.73 -15.32 -3.38
C LYS A 202 18.79 -15.94 -4.41
N THR A 203 17.63 -15.33 -4.63
CA THR A 203 16.66 -15.85 -5.60
C THR A 203 17.12 -15.55 -7.01
N ALA A 204 17.38 -16.58 -7.80
CA ALA A 204 17.71 -16.42 -9.21
C ALA A 204 16.49 -15.92 -10.00
N VAL A 205 16.69 -14.93 -10.85
CA VAL A 205 15.68 -14.34 -11.74
C VAL A 205 16.20 -14.45 -13.16
N GLY A 206 15.58 -15.33 -13.94
CA GLY A 206 15.92 -15.55 -15.34
C GLY A 206 15.72 -14.31 -16.20
N ILE A 207 16.40 -14.28 -17.35
CA ILE A 207 16.41 -13.13 -18.26
C ILE A 207 15.01 -12.76 -18.77
N GLU A 208 14.13 -13.74 -19.01
CA GLU A 208 12.77 -13.46 -19.48
C GLU A 208 11.91 -12.83 -18.36
N ALA A 209 12.03 -13.30 -17.12
CA ALA A 209 11.41 -12.64 -15.97
C ALA A 209 11.91 -11.20 -15.80
N LEU A 210 13.22 -10.95 -15.95
CA LEU A 210 13.80 -9.60 -15.90
C LEU A 210 13.22 -8.69 -17.00
N LYS A 211 13.05 -9.19 -18.23
CA LYS A 211 12.43 -8.41 -19.32
C LYS A 211 11.02 -7.93 -18.94
N GLY A 212 10.20 -8.80 -18.36
CA GLY A 212 8.85 -8.44 -17.91
C GLY A 212 8.84 -7.39 -16.80
N ILE A 213 9.75 -7.53 -15.82
CA ILE A 213 9.93 -6.55 -14.73
C ILE A 213 10.37 -5.20 -15.29
N ASN A 214 11.35 -5.19 -16.19
CA ASN A 214 11.89 -3.98 -16.79
C ASN A 214 10.90 -3.31 -17.75
N ALA A 215 10.09 -4.09 -18.47
CA ALA A 215 9.02 -3.56 -19.30
C ALA A 215 8.04 -2.73 -18.46
N LEU A 216 7.55 -3.27 -17.34
CA LEU A 216 6.62 -2.55 -16.46
C LEU A 216 7.28 -1.33 -15.79
N GLN A 217 8.52 -1.46 -15.32
CA GLN A 217 9.27 -0.37 -14.69
C GLN A 217 9.56 0.81 -15.64
N SER A 218 9.64 0.52 -16.95
CA SER A 218 9.95 1.53 -17.96
C SER A 218 8.78 2.43 -18.35
N VAL A 219 7.55 2.08 -17.95
CA VAL A 219 6.33 2.81 -18.32
C VAL A 219 6.30 4.18 -17.62
N PRO A 220 6.32 5.29 -18.39
CA PRO A 220 6.16 6.61 -17.81
C PRO A 220 4.68 6.87 -17.49
N PHE A 221 4.44 7.54 -16.38
CA PHE A 221 3.14 8.10 -15.98
C PHE A 221 3.27 9.62 -15.85
N THR A 222 2.14 10.31 -15.82
CA THR A 222 2.03 11.71 -15.42
C THR A 222 0.80 11.87 -14.54
N VAL A 223 0.71 12.99 -13.81
CA VAL A 223 -0.47 13.29 -12.99
C VAL A 223 -1.66 13.48 -13.93
N ASN A 224 -2.80 12.91 -13.54
CA ASN A 224 -4.06 13.27 -14.16
C ASN A 224 -4.59 14.55 -13.50
N GLU A 225 -4.48 15.67 -14.20
CA GLU A 225 -4.85 16.98 -13.64
C GLU A 225 -6.35 17.12 -13.39
N ASP A 226 -7.19 16.36 -14.10
CA ASP A 226 -8.66 16.42 -13.95
C ASP A 226 -9.13 16.03 -12.54
N ILE A 227 -8.35 15.24 -11.81
CA ILE A 227 -8.74 14.73 -10.49
C ILE A 227 -8.29 15.62 -9.34
N LEU A 228 -7.41 16.60 -9.58
CA LEU A 228 -6.79 17.39 -8.51
C LEU A 228 -7.83 18.21 -7.75
N ASP A 229 -8.77 18.84 -8.46
CA ASP A 229 -9.87 19.58 -7.83
C ASP A 229 -10.78 18.66 -7.00
N ALA A 230 -11.08 17.46 -7.51
CA ALA A 230 -11.89 16.47 -6.81
C ALA A 230 -11.19 15.98 -5.52
N VAL A 231 -9.88 15.71 -5.59
CA VAL A 231 -9.07 15.32 -4.44
C VAL A 231 -8.97 16.43 -3.41
N PHE A 232 -8.77 17.67 -3.84
CA PHE A 232 -8.77 18.83 -2.96
C PHE A 232 -10.11 18.99 -2.23
N GLN A 233 -11.23 18.91 -2.97
CA GLN A 233 -12.57 19.02 -2.41
C GLN A 233 -12.88 17.88 -1.43
N TYR A 234 -12.47 16.65 -1.75
CA TYR A 234 -12.61 15.50 -0.85
C TYR A 234 -11.84 15.74 0.47
N ALA A 235 -10.59 16.22 0.38
CA ALA A 235 -9.79 16.53 1.56
C ALA A 235 -10.38 17.67 2.40
N ASP A 236 -10.85 18.76 1.76
CA ASP A 236 -11.48 19.89 2.44
C ASP A 236 -12.81 19.50 3.11
N ASN A 237 -13.65 18.72 2.43
CA ASN A 237 -14.93 18.25 2.98
C ASN A 237 -14.73 17.34 4.21
N CYS A 238 -13.73 16.46 4.16
CA CYS A 238 -13.33 15.65 5.32
C CYS A 238 -12.89 16.52 6.51
N HIS A 239 -12.36 17.73 6.28
CA HIS A 239 -12.00 18.66 7.36
C HIS A 239 -13.20 19.44 7.93
N ARG A 240 -14.30 19.58 7.18
CA ARG A 240 -15.43 20.48 7.52
C ARG A 240 -16.62 19.78 8.18
N VAL A 241 -16.88 18.52 7.84
CA VAL A 241 -17.91 17.70 8.50
C VAL A 241 -17.27 17.10 9.77
N ASN A 242 -17.98 17.06 10.91
CA ASN A 242 -17.49 16.42 12.14
C ASN A 242 -17.05 14.98 11.82
N TYR A 243 -15.75 14.84 11.57
CA TYR A 243 -15.18 13.68 10.93
C TYR A 243 -15.04 12.59 11.98
N GLU A 244 -15.91 11.58 11.91
CA GLU A 244 -15.70 10.35 12.64
C GLU A 244 -14.54 9.60 11.97
N SER A 245 -13.35 9.70 12.58
CA SER A 245 -12.19 8.92 12.18
C SER A 245 -12.55 7.45 12.21
N ASN A 246 -12.45 6.83 11.04
CA ASN A 246 -12.20 5.41 10.92
C ASN A 246 -10.90 5.29 10.11
N GLY A 247 -10.03 4.33 10.44
CA GLY A 247 -8.67 4.29 9.89
C GLY A 247 -8.57 4.24 8.36
N GLN A 248 -9.68 3.96 7.66
CA GLN A 248 -9.76 4.03 6.20
C GLN A 248 -9.76 5.48 5.69
N LYS A 249 -10.59 6.36 6.27
CA LYS A 249 -10.66 7.76 5.83
C LYS A 249 -9.34 8.51 6.09
N ASP A 250 -8.65 8.20 7.19
CA ASP A 250 -7.33 8.82 7.51
C ASP A 250 -6.27 8.45 6.47
N ALA A 251 -6.33 7.22 5.97
CA ALA A 251 -5.44 6.75 4.90
C ALA A 251 -5.76 7.43 3.55
N ASP A 252 -7.04 7.67 3.28
CA ASP A 252 -7.50 8.38 2.07
C ASP A 252 -7.13 9.87 2.11
N LEU A 253 -7.17 10.52 3.29
CA LEU A 253 -6.66 11.88 3.49
C LEU A 253 -5.15 12.00 3.26
N LEU A 254 -4.37 11.04 3.78
CA LEU A 254 -2.92 11.00 3.52
C LEU A 254 -2.63 10.79 2.03
N LEU A 255 -3.39 9.91 1.37
CA LEU A 255 -3.30 9.70 -0.06
C LEU A 255 -3.60 11.00 -0.84
N ALA A 256 -4.69 11.70 -0.50
CA ALA A 256 -5.07 12.96 -1.11
C ALA A 256 -3.95 14.00 -1.00
N ARG A 257 -3.35 14.16 0.19
CA ARG A 257 -2.20 15.07 0.40
C ARG A 257 -1.01 14.72 -0.47
N HIS A 258 -0.66 13.44 -0.59
CA HIS A 258 0.45 13.01 -1.45
C HIS A 258 0.15 13.23 -2.94
N ILE A 259 -1.11 13.08 -3.38
CA ILE A 259 -1.51 13.41 -4.75
C ILE A 259 -1.32 14.91 -5.02
N MET A 260 -1.76 15.76 -4.09
CA MET A 260 -1.63 17.22 -4.22
C MET A 260 -0.18 17.70 -4.21
N SER A 261 0.77 16.91 -3.69
CA SER A 261 2.21 17.23 -3.77
C SER A 261 2.88 16.83 -5.10
N LEU A 262 2.17 16.12 -5.99
CA LEU A 262 2.74 15.74 -7.29
C LEU A 262 2.81 16.94 -8.23
N GLU A 263 3.91 17.09 -8.96
CA GLU A 263 4.07 18.15 -9.96
C GLU A 263 3.32 17.83 -11.27
N PRO A 264 2.30 18.62 -11.67
CA PRO A 264 1.62 18.45 -12.94
C PRO A 264 2.56 18.58 -14.15
N GLY A 265 2.22 17.91 -15.26
CA GLY A 265 3.01 17.94 -16.49
C GLY A 265 4.38 17.23 -16.44
N LYS A 266 4.84 16.76 -15.27
CA LYS A 266 6.07 15.96 -15.16
C LYS A 266 5.79 14.49 -15.45
N LYS A 267 6.80 13.82 -16.01
CA LYS A 267 6.80 12.36 -16.13
C LYS A 267 7.37 11.74 -14.87
N PHE A 268 6.83 10.59 -14.53
CA PHE A 268 7.30 9.78 -13.44
C PHE A 268 7.32 8.30 -13.79
N TRP A 269 8.09 7.55 -13.03
CA TRP A 269 8.26 6.12 -13.13
C TRP A 269 8.17 5.49 -11.75
N PHE A 270 7.72 4.24 -11.74
CA PHE A 270 7.61 3.47 -10.51
C PHE A 270 8.62 2.34 -10.55
N PRO A 271 9.65 2.36 -9.68
CA PRO A 271 10.51 1.20 -9.52
C PRO A 271 9.69 -0.03 -9.16
N VAL A 272 10.03 -1.17 -9.78
CA VAL A 272 9.34 -2.44 -9.56
C VAL A 272 10.25 -3.36 -8.75
N THR A 273 9.69 -3.97 -7.71
CA THR A 273 10.33 -5.10 -7.01
C THR A 273 9.38 -6.28 -6.98
N CYS A 274 9.92 -7.48 -6.78
CA CYS A 274 9.12 -8.69 -6.65
C CYS A 274 9.03 -9.15 -5.19
N ASP A 275 7.96 -9.83 -4.83
CA ASP A 275 8.03 -10.75 -3.69
C ASP A 275 8.73 -12.07 -4.10
N TRP A 276 8.99 -12.94 -3.12
CA TRP A 276 9.68 -14.23 -3.34
C TRP A 276 8.92 -15.23 -4.24
N ARG A 277 7.67 -14.95 -4.63
CA ARG A 277 6.91 -15.73 -5.64
C ARG A 277 6.95 -15.07 -7.02
N GLY A 278 7.56 -13.89 -7.15
CA GLY A 278 7.70 -13.14 -8.38
C GLY A 278 6.62 -12.09 -8.64
N ARG A 279 5.65 -11.89 -7.72
CA ARG A 279 4.61 -10.87 -7.92
C ARG A 279 5.23 -9.49 -7.91
N MET A 280 4.92 -8.67 -8.91
CA MET A 280 5.53 -7.36 -9.13
C MET A 280 4.78 -6.26 -8.37
N TYR A 281 5.53 -5.40 -7.68
CA TYR A 281 5.01 -4.31 -6.86
C TYR A 281 5.70 -3.00 -7.22
N TYR A 282 4.90 -1.96 -7.46
CA TYR A 282 5.42 -0.61 -7.52
C TYR A 282 5.91 -0.13 -6.16
N ARG A 283 7.02 0.60 -6.18
CA ARG A 283 7.63 1.21 -5.01
C ARG A 283 7.30 2.70 -5.00
N ALA A 284 6.15 3.03 -4.43
CA ALA A 284 5.80 4.39 -3.98
C ALA A 284 4.74 4.37 -2.85
N GLY A 285 4.78 3.35 -1.99
CA GLY A 285 3.86 3.22 -0.86
C GLY A 285 2.41 3.06 -1.32
N MET A 286 1.51 3.92 -0.81
CA MET A 286 0.08 3.88 -1.14
C MET A 286 -0.25 4.58 -2.47
N LEU A 287 0.62 5.48 -2.95
CA LEU A 287 0.38 6.30 -4.13
C LEU A 287 1.05 5.66 -5.36
N THR A 288 0.33 4.71 -5.98
CA THR A 288 0.79 4.00 -7.17
C THR A 288 -0.37 3.72 -8.12
N PRO A 289 -0.12 3.42 -9.42
CA PRO A 289 -1.14 2.94 -10.34
C PRO A 289 -1.73 1.56 -9.96
N GLN A 290 -1.19 0.88 -8.95
CA GLN A 290 -1.74 -0.36 -8.36
C GLN A 290 -2.64 -0.08 -7.14
N GLY A 291 -2.83 1.19 -6.76
CA GLY A 291 -3.59 1.59 -5.58
C GLY A 291 -5.11 1.44 -5.73
N LYS A 292 -5.85 2.06 -4.80
CA LYS A 292 -7.32 2.15 -4.85
C LYS A 292 -7.78 3.26 -5.82
N ASP A 293 -9.09 3.44 -5.94
CA ASP A 293 -9.75 4.41 -6.83
C ASP A 293 -8.98 5.72 -7.03
N MET A 294 -8.84 6.51 -5.96
CA MET A 294 -8.19 7.81 -5.96
C MET A 294 -6.72 7.76 -6.43
N ALA A 295 -5.98 6.71 -6.04
CA ALA A 295 -4.59 6.53 -6.46
C ALA A 295 -4.47 6.15 -7.94
N LYS A 296 -5.39 5.32 -8.46
CA LYS A 296 -5.44 4.95 -9.88
C LYS A 296 -5.82 6.15 -10.73
N ALA A 297 -6.84 6.89 -10.31
CA ALA A 297 -7.33 8.08 -11.00
C ALA A 297 -6.27 9.17 -11.11
N ALA A 298 -5.35 9.25 -10.14
CA ALA A 298 -4.24 10.22 -10.12
C ALA A 298 -3.19 10.04 -11.22
N PHE A 299 -3.14 8.87 -11.88
CA PHE A 299 -2.12 8.59 -12.89
C PHE A 299 -2.72 8.32 -14.25
N GLN A 300 -2.12 8.92 -15.27
CA GLN A 300 -2.36 8.64 -16.68
C GLN A 300 -1.02 8.34 -17.37
N PHE A 301 -1.03 7.71 -18.55
CA PHE A 301 0.20 7.39 -19.26
C PHE A 301 0.98 8.67 -19.64
N GLY A 302 2.29 8.62 -19.42
CA GLY A 302 3.22 9.72 -19.72
C GLY A 302 3.41 9.96 -21.22
N THR A 303 2.96 9.05 -22.08
CA THR A 303 2.93 9.21 -23.54
C THR A 303 1.51 8.93 -24.04
N PRO A 304 0.89 9.83 -24.84
CA PRO A 304 -0.45 9.62 -25.35
C PRO A 304 -0.41 8.66 -26.56
N VAL A 305 -1.51 7.97 -26.80
CA VAL A 305 -1.69 7.05 -27.94
C VAL A 305 -3.01 7.38 -28.63
N THR A 306 -3.03 7.36 -29.97
CA THR A 306 -4.27 7.53 -30.72
C THR A 306 -5.21 6.36 -30.50
N LEU A 307 -6.52 6.62 -30.40
CA LEU A 307 -7.51 5.58 -30.15
C LEU A 307 -7.60 4.54 -31.28
N GLY A 308 -7.26 4.93 -32.51
CA GLY A 308 -7.44 4.09 -33.69
C GLY A 308 -8.91 3.69 -33.87
N SER A 309 -9.16 2.56 -34.53
CA SER A 309 -10.53 2.12 -34.82
C SER A 309 -11.33 1.76 -33.58
N ASN A 310 -10.71 1.17 -32.55
CA ASN A 310 -11.41 0.52 -31.44
C ASN A 310 -11.11 1.11 -30.04
N GLY A 311 -10.16 2.04 -29.90
CA GLY A 311 -9.75 2.54 -28.58
C GLY A 311 -10.87 3.24 -27.81
N HIS A 312 -11.81 3.87 -28.51
CA HIS A 312 -12.99 4.48 -27.88
C HIS A 312 -13.90 3.44 -27.19
N LEU A 313 -13.97 2.21 -27.72
CA LEU A 313 -14.75 1.12 -27.10
C LEU A 313 -14.15 0.73 -25.74
N ALA A 314 -12.82 0.74 -25.63
CA ALA A 314 -12.13 0.48 -24.36
C ALA A 314 -12.43 1.58 -23.31
N LEU A 315 -12.50 2.85 -23.74
CA LEU A 315 -12.93 3.95 -22.87
C LEU A 315 -14.37 3.76 -22.40
N TYR A 316 -15.28 3.39 -23.30
CA TYR A 316 -16.69 3.16 -22.94
C TYR A 316 -16.84 2.00 -21.95
N ILE A 317 -16.14 0.88 -22.19
CA ILE A 317 -16.13 -0.24 -21.25
C ILE A 317 -15.56 0.20 -19.88
N ALA A 318 -14.50 1.02 -19.86
CA ALA A 318 -13.94 1.54 -18.61
C ALA A 318 -14.95 2.41 -17.84
N VAL A 319 -15.66 3.30 -18.53
CA VAL A 319 -16.75 4.10 -17.93
C VAL A 319 -17.84 3.20 -17.36
N ALA A 320 -18.35 2.24 -18.14
CA ALA A 320 -19.37 1.31 -17.65
C ALA A 320 -18.91 0.56 -16.38
N ASN A 321 -17.63 0.14 -16.35
CA ASN A 321 -17.06 -0.55 -15.18
C ASN A 321 -17.01 0.37 -13.95
N THR A 322 -16.62 1.63 -14.09
CA THR A 322 -16.57 2.58 -12.95
C THR A 322 -17.96 2.90 -12.39
N PHE A 323 -19.03 2.68 -13.16
CA PHE A 323 -20.44 2.78 -12.75
C PHE A 323 -21.06 1.43 -12.34
N GLY A 324 -20.23 0.45 -11.99
CA GLY A 324 -20.67 -0.84 -11.44
C GLY A 324 -21.31 -1.79 -12.47
N LYS A 325 -21.10 -1.57 -13.78
CA LYS A 325 -21.64 -2.41 -14.86
C LYS A 325 -20.68 -3.51 -15.31
N ASP A 326 -19.67 -3.82 -14.50
CA ASP A 326 -18.60 -4.76 -14.79
C ASP A 326 -19.04 -6.25 -14.84
N LYS A 327 -20.33 -6.53 -14.55
CA LYS A 327 -20.97 -7.85 -14.65
C LYS A 327 -21.78 -8.06 -15.92
N LEU A 328 -21.99 -7.02 -16.72
CA LEU A 328 -22.68 -7.13 -18.00
C LEU A 328 -21.73 -7.69 -19.08
N SER A 329 -22.30 -8.21 -20.17
CA SER A 329 -21.55 -8.49 -21.41
C SER A 329 -20.91 -7.21 -21.96
N PHE A 330 -19.89 -7.34 -22.82
CA PHE A 330 -19.27 -6.16 -23.41
C PHE A 330 -20.25 -5.35 -24.24
N ALA A 331 -21.11 -5.99 -25.03
CA ALA A 331 -22.17 -5.30 -25.78
C ALA A 331 -23.08 -4.49 -24.86
N ASN A 332 -23.59 -5.10 -23.77
CA ASN A 332 -24.48 -4.41 -22.84
C ASN A 332 -23.78 -3.26 -22.07
N ARG A 333 -22.45 -3.32 -21.89
CA ARG A 333 -21.68 -2.19 -21.32
C ARG A 333 -21.61 -1.04 -22.31
N LEU A 334 -21.37 -1.33 -23.58
CA LEU A 334 -21.35 -0.32 -24.65
C LEU A 334 -22.73 0.33 -24.80
N ASP A 335 -23.78 -0.47 -24.88
CA ASP A 335 -25.18 0.00 -24.94
C ASP A 335 -25.52 0.90 -23.75
N TRP A 336 -25.10 0.52 -22.54
CA TRP A 336 -25.31 1.34 -21.34
C TRP A 336 -24.65 2.71 -21.45
N VAL A 337 -23.41 2.79 -21.97
CA VAL A 337 -22.72 4.07 -22.18
C VAL A 337 -23.41 4.88 -23.26
N GLU A 338 -23.82 4.28 -24.36
CA GLU A 338 -24.49 4.98 -25.45
C GLU A 338 -25.83 5.58 -25.00
N VAL A 339 -26.64 4.79 -24.29
CA VAL A 339 -27.92 5.25 -23.70
C VAL A 339 -27.72 6.38 -22.68
N ASN A 340 -26.62 6.36 -21.94
CA ASN A 340 -26.33 7.37 -20.91
C ASN A 340 -25.37 8.46 -21.38
N MET A 341 -25.01 8.51 -22.68
CA MET A 341 -23.95 9.40 -23.18
C MET A 341 -24.24 10.87 -22.87
N GLU A 342 -25.47 11.32 -23.05
CA GLU A 342 -25.87 12.69 -22.74
C GLU A 342 -25.69 13.01 -21.25
N ARG A 343 -26.11 12.10 -20.34
CA ARG A 343 -25.90 12.27 -18.89
C ARG A 343 -24.43 12.29 -18.54
N ILE A 344 -23.63 11.37 -19.10
CA ILE A 344 -22.19 11.27 -18.88
C ILE A 344 -21.50 12.57 -19.30
N LEU A 345 -21.79 13.07 -20.49
CA LEU A 345 -21.20 14.32 -20.99
C LEU A 345 -21.68 15.56 -20.21
N ALA A 346 -22.88 15.50 -19.62
CA ALA A 346 -23.45 16.58 -18.83
C ALA A 346 -22.86 16.71 -17.41
N VAL A 347 -22.14 15.71 -16.90
CA VAL A 347 -21.53 15.75 -15.55
C VAL A 347 -20.51 16.89 -15.46
N LYS A 348 -20.71 17.83 -14.53
CA LYS A 348 -19.83 19.00 -14.38
C LYS A 348 -18.88 18.90 -13.19
N SER A 349 -19.17 18.02 -12.23
CA SER A 349 -18.37 17.83 -11.03
C SER A 349 -18.41 16.37 -10.59
N TRP A 350 -17.32 15.90 -9.99
CA TRP A 350 -17.25 14.57 -9.36
C TRP A 350 -18.33 14.35 -8.28
N HIS A 351 -18.79 15.42 -7.61
CA HIS A 351 -19.89 15.36 -6.64
C HIS A 351 -21.18 14.78 -7.23
N GLU A 352 -21.46 15.06 -8.51
CA GLU A 352 -22.66 14.57 -9.20
C GLU A 352 -22.63 13.07 -9.46
N ILE A 353 -21.50 12.41 -9.25
CA ILE A 353 -21.36 10.96 -9.44
C ILE A 353 -20.84 10.23 -8.20
N HIS A 354 -20.62 10.94 -7.10
CA HIS A 354 -20.07 10.36 -5.90
C HIS A 354 -21.18 9.99 -4.89
N PRO A 355 -21.13 8.79 -4.27
CA PRO A 355 -22.21 8.26 -3.45
C PRO A 355 -22.59 9.16 -2.26
N ASP A 356 -21.62 9.84 -1.66
CA ASP A 356 -21.84 10.66 -0.46
C ASP A 356 -22.63 11.96 -0.72
N PHE A 357 -22.89 12.34 -1.97
CA PHE A 357 -23.55 13.63 -2.30
C PHE A 357 -24.97 13.48 -2.85
N GLY A 358 -25.57 12.30 -2.74
CA GLY A 358 -27.02 12.11 -2.97
C GLY A 358 -27.48 12.22 -4.42
N SER A 359 -26.58 12.04 -5.39
CA SER A 359 -26.93 11.95 -6.82
C SER A 359 -27.69 10.66 -7.15
N ASP A 360 -28.50 10.67 -8.20
CA ASP A 360 -29.12 9.48 -8.77
C ASP A 360 -28.22 8.76 -9.80
N PHE A 361 -27.08 9.38 -10.15
CA PHE A 361 -26.12 8.86 -11.14
C PHE A 361 -24.76 8.52 -10.49
N ILE A 362 -24.77 7.55 -9.58
CA ILE A 362 -23.62 7.21 -8.74
C ILE A 362 -22.65 6.24 -9.44
N ALA A 363 -21.35 6.52 -9.31
CA ALA A 363 -20.26 5.63 -9.67
C ALA A 363 -19.75 4.83 -8.45
N ASP A 364 -19.37 3.58 -8.68
CA ASP A 364 -18.72 2.71 -7.67
C ASP A 364 -17.26 3.14 -7.42
N GLU A 365 -16.61 3.68 -8.46
CA GLU A 365 -15.22 4.16 -8.44
C GLU A 365 -15.20 5.64 -8.91
N PRO A 366 -15.66 6.58 -8.07
CA PRO A 366 -16.00 7.95 -8.47
C PRO A 366 -14.82 8.78 -8.96
N PHE A 367 -13.60 8.59 -8.45
CA PHE A 367 -12.43 9.34 -8.93
C PHE A 367 -12.00 8.89 -10.33
N GLN A 368 -11.96 7.57 -10.58
CA GLN A 368 -11.72 7.04 -11.93
C GLN A 368 -12.86 7.41 -12.88
N ALA A 369 -14.11 7.31 -12.44
CA ALA A 369 -15.27 7.70 -13.25
C ALA A 369 -15.16 9.16 -13.70
N TRP A 370 -14.80 10.07 -12.79
CA TRP A 370 -14.59 11.48 -13.11
C TRP A 370 -13.48 11.66 -14.15
N ALA A 371 -12.33 10.99 -13.97
CA ALA A 371 -11.25 11.03 -14.95
C ALA A 371 -11.69 10.56 -16.36
N PHE A 372 -12.46 9.48 -16.46
CA PHE A 372 -12.96 9.00 -17.74
C PHE A 372 -14.06 9.89 -18.35
N VAL A 373 -14.95 10.44 -17.53
CA VAL A 373 -15.97 11.42 -17.97
C VAL A 373 -15.28 12.61 -18.65
N ARG A 374 -14.22 13.14 -18.03
CA ARG A 374 -13.43 14.26 -18.59
C ARG A 374 -12.79 13.89 -19.92
N GLU A 375 -12.26 12.68 -20.04
CA GLU A 375 -11.71 12.20 -21.30
C GLU A 375 -12.79 12.06 -22.38
N LEU A 376 -13.99 11.57 -22.05
CA LEU A 376 -15.10 11.47 -23.00
C LEU A 376 -15.62 12.85 -23.43
N GLN A 377 -15.66 13.84 -22.53
CA GLN A 377 -15.99 15.22 -22.88
C GLN A 377 -14.98 15.81 -23.88
N ARG A 378 -13.68 15.54 -23.69
CA ARG A 378 -12.64 15.93 -24.66
C ARG A 378 -12.80 15.21 -26.00
N LEU A 379 -13.10 13.91 -25.98
CA LEU A 379 -13.33 13.13 -27.19
C LEU A 379 -14.55 13.63 -27.98
N ASP A 380 -15.66 13.92 -27.30
CA ASP A 380 -16.87 14.47 -27.91
C ASP A 380 -16.60 15.84 -28.55
N ALA A 381 -15.90 16.73 -27.84
CA ALA A 381 -15.50 18.03 -28.38
C ALA A 381 -14.58 17.88 -29.62
N TRP A 382 -13.65 16.93 -29.59
CA TRP A 382 -12.75 16.63 -30.70
C TRP A 382 -13.51 16.23 -31.97
N VAL A 383 -14.50 15.33 -31.83
CA VAL A 383 -15.34 14.88 -32.93
C VAL A 383 -16.26 16.00 -33.43
N LYS A 384 -16.84 16.80 -32.54
CA LYS A 384 -17.67 17.96 -32.91
C LYS A 384 -16.89 19.05 -33.66
N ALA A 385 -15.58 19.14 -33.43
CA ALA A 385 -14.68 20.00 -34.20
C ALA A 385 -14.36 19.45 -35.60
N GLY A 386 -14.95 18.31 -36.00
CA GLY A 386 -14.80 17.71 -37.34
C GLY A 386 -13.59 16.78 -37.47
N ASN A 387 -12.91 16.44 -36.38
CA ASN A 387 -11.77 15.53 -36.41
C ASN A 387 -12.22 14.06 -36.36
N ASP A 388 -11.38 13.17 -36.89
CA ASP A 388 -11.61 11.73 -36.77
C ASP A 388 -11.51 11.26 -35.31
N ARG A 389 -12.45 10.41 -34.88
CA ARG A 389 -12.49 9.86 -33.52
C ARG A 389 -11.25 9.02 -33.21
N GLY A 390 -10.75 8.26 -34.19
CA GLY A 390 -9.59 7.39 -34.02
C GLY A 390 -8.28 8.17 -33.89
N SER A 391 -8.22 9.41 -34.37
CA SER A 391 -7.04 10.27 -34.23
C SER A 391 -6.93 10.96 -32.86
N PHE A 392 -7.95 10.84 -32.00
CA PHE A 392 -7.89 11.41 -30.65
C PHE A 392 -6.77 10.73 -29.84
N ALA A 393 -5.86 11.53 -29.28
CA ALA A 393 -4.72 11.04 -28.52
C ALA A 393 -5.06 10.99 -27.03
N SER A 394 -5.27 9.79 -26.50
CA SER A 394 -5.64 9.56 -25.09
C SER A 394 -4.45 9.12 -24.26
N ARG A 395 -4.48 9.43 -22.96
CA ARG A 395 -3.51 8.97 -21.95
C ARG A 395 -4.13 8.04 -20.92
N MET A 396 -5.43 7.78 -21.01
CA MET A 396 -6.16 7.06 -19.97
C MET A 396 -5.67 5.62 -19.82
N VAL A 397 -5.54 5.19 -18.56
CA VAL A 397 -5.19 3.82 -18.22
C VAL A 397 -6.48 3.00 -18.12
N VAL A 398 -6.73 2.13 -19.10
CA VAL A 398 -7.86 1.19 -19.05
C VAL A 398 -7.42 -0.09 -18.35
N HIS A 399 -7.99 -0.37 -17.18
CA HIS A 399 -7.69 -1.58 -16.41
C HIS A 399 -8.47 -2.78 -16.95
N MET A 400 -7.76 -3.88 -17.19
CA MET A 400 -8.34 -5.20 -17.49
C MET A 400 -7.87 -6.19 -16.44
N ASP A 401 -8.81 -6.91 -15.82
CA ASP A 401 -8.53 -7.91 -14.79
C ASP A 401 -9.22 -9.24 -15.12
N GLY A 402 -8.58 -10.35 -14.76
CA GLY A 402 -9.11 -11.68 -14.99
C GLY A 402 -10.15 -12.07 -13.95
N SER A 403 -11.13 -12.88 -14.37
CA SER A 403 -12.15 -13.42 -13.47
C SER A 403 -11.54 -14.55 -12.65
N GLN A 404 -11.08 -14.26 -11.43
CA GLN A 404 -10.47 -15.27 -10.53
C GLN A 404 -9.23 -15.96 -11.12
N ASN A 405 -8.15 -15.19 -11.39
CA ASN A 405 -6.90 -15.72 -11.98
C ASN A 405 -6.39 -17.01 -11.32
N GLY A 406 -6.49 -17.14 -9.98
CA GLY A 406 -6.07 -18.34 -9.28
C GLY A 406 -6.81 -19.59 -9.76
N TYR A 407 -8.13 -19.55 -9.82
CA TYR A 407 -8.94 -20.64 -10.38
C TYR A 407 -8.73 -20.84 -11.88
N GLN A 408 -8.49 -19.77 -12.64
CA GLN A 408 -8.14 -19.88 -14.07
C GLN A 408 -6.87 -20.73 -14.25
N HIS A 409 -5.80 -20.40 -13.52
CA HIS A 409 -4.57 -21.19 -13.55
C HIS A 409 -4.80 -22.62 -13.06
N GLN A 410 -5.54 -22.81 -11.98
CA GLN A 410 -5.83 -24.15 -11.45
C GLN A 410 -6.57 -25.01 -12.47
N ALA A 411 -7.64 -24.48 -13.07
CA ALA A 411 -8.43 -25.19 -14.07
C ALA A 411 -7.59 -25.58 -15.29
N ALA A 412 -6.74 -24.66 -15.78
CA ALA A 412 -5.83 -24.94 -16.89
C ALA A 412 -4.79 -26.03 -16.53
N ILE A 413 -4.24 -26.01 -15.32
CA ILE A 413 -3.23 -26.98 -14.87
C ILE A 413 -3.82 -28.38 -14.70
N VAL A 414 -5.01 -28.50 -14.09
CA VAL A 414 -5.62 -29.81 -13.81
C VAL A 414 -6.56 -30.28 -14.93
N GLY A 415 -6.80 -29.45 -15.95
CA GLY A 415 -7.72 -29.76 -17.05
C GLY A 415 -9.20 -29.79 -16.64
N ASP A 416 -9.60 -29.01 -15.63
CA ASP A 416 -10.97 -29.02 -15.12
C ASP A 416 -11.89 -28.09 -15.93
N MET A 417 -12.67 -28.68 -16.84
CA MET A 417 -13.57 -27.94 -17.73
C MET A 417 -14.68 -27.20 -16.99
N ARG A 418 -15.19 -27.77 -15.89
CA ARG A 418 -16.29 -27.17 -15.11
C ARG A 418 -15.85 -25.84 -14.50
N THR A 419 -14.70 -25.83 -13.80
CA THR A 419 -14.14 -24.60 -13.26
C THR A 419 -13.78 -23.66 -14.41
N ALA A 420 -13.12 -24.14 -15.47
CA ALA A 420 -12.71 -23.33 -16.63
C ALA A 420 -13.87 -22.53 -17.24
N GLN A 421 -15.05 -23.14 -17.38
CA GLN A 421 -16.26 -22.45 -17.83
C GLN A 421 -16.67 -21.34 -16.85
N LEU A 422 -16.77 -21.65 -15.56
CA LEU A 422 -17.22 -20.70 -14.53
C LEU A 422 -16.27 -19.51 -14.30
N VAL A 423 -14.99 -19.67 -14.68
CA VAL A 423 -13.98 -18.60 -14.60
C VAL A 423 -13.60 -18.02 -15.95
N ASN A 424 -14.45 -18.23 -16.96
CA ASN A 424 -14.37 -17.57 -18.28
C ASN A 424 -13.10 -17.91 -19.07
N LEU A 425 -12.58 -19.14 -18.97
CA LEU A 425 -11.49 -19.64 -19.81
C LEU A 425 -11.94 -20.25 -21.14
N VAL A 426 -13.22 -20.64 -21.22
CA VAL A 426 -13.82 -21.13 -22.46
C VAL A 426 -14.24 -19.92 -23.31
N PRO A 427 -14.09 -19.96 -24.65
CA PRO A 427 -14.46 -18.85 -25.51
C PRO A 427 -15.89 -18.36 -25.27
N MET A 428 -16.04 -17.04 -25.16
CA MET A 428 -17.31 -16.33 -25.02
C MET A 428 -17.35 -15.18 -26.05
N GLY A 429 -18.52 -14.95 -26.63
CA GLY A 429 -18.78 -13.83 -27.53
C GLY A 429 -19.00 -12.52 -26.78
N VAL A 430 -19.00 -11.40 -27.53
CA VAL A 430 -19.19 -10.05 -26.96
C VAL A 430 -20.57 -9.82 -26.32
N ASN A 431 -21.56 -10.62 -26.72
CA ASN A 431 -22.93 -10.59 -26.20
C ASN A 431 -23.12 -11.50 -24.99
N ASP A 432 -22.19 -12.42 -24.74
CA ASP A 432 -22.34 -13.38 -23.65
C ASP A 432 -22.04 -12.71 -22.31
N THR A 433 -22.94 -12.89 -21.36
CA THR A 433 -22.74 -12.41 -19.98
C THR A 433 -21.64 -13.22 -19.32
N PRO A 434 -20.58 -12.59 -18.77
CA PRO A 434 -19.50 -13.31 -18.09
C PRO A 434 -20.06 -14.20 -16.98
N ASN A 435 -19.52 -15.42 -16.85
CA ASN A 435 -19.91 -16.31 -15.77
C ASN A 435 -19.49 -15.71 -14.42
N ASP A 436 -20.37 -15.83 -13.44
CA ASP A 436 -20.13 -15.41 -12.06
C ASP A 436 -19.99 -16.65 -11.16
N ALA A 437 -18.74 -17.07 -10.94
CA ALA A 437 -18.41 -18.20 -10.08
C ALA A 437 -18.92 -18.04 -8.64
N TYR A 438 -19.06 -16.80 -8.14
CA TYR A 438 -19.60 -16.55 -6.80
C TYR A 438 -21.09 -16.88 -6.75
N MET A 439 -21.86 -16.41 -7.73
CA MET A 439 -23.28 -16.72 -7.84
C MET A 439 -23.51 -18.20 -8.11
N ALA A 440 -22.64 -18.87 -8.86
CA ALA A 440 -22.71 -20.33 -9.02
C ALA A 440 -22.60 -21.08 -7.68
N VAL A 441 -21.69 -20.63 -6.79
CA VAL A 441 -21.55 -21.17 -5.42
C VAL A 441 -22.80 -20.87 -4.58
N VAL A 442 -23.33 -19.66 -4.61
CA VAL A 442 -24.57 -19.29 -3.92
C VAL A 442 -25.73 -20.15 -4.39
N ASN A 443 -25.95 -20.25 -5.70
CA ASN A 443 -27.05 -21.00 -6.30
C ASN A 443 -26.99 -22.48 -5.92
N TRP A 444 -25.79 -23.05 -5.81
CA TRP A 444 -25.63 -24.42 -5.34
C TRP A 444 -26.03 -24.58 -3.87
N VAL A 445 -25.64 -23.66 -2.97
CA VAL A 445 -26.09 -23.69 -1.57
C VAL A 445 -27.62 -23.57 -1.49
N VAL A 446 -28.21 -22.61 -2.21
CA VAL A 446 -29.66 -22.34 -2.20
C VAL A 446 -30.49 -23.52 -2.73
N SER A 447 -29.98 -24.22 -3.74
CA SER A 447 -30.69 -25.36 -4.35
C SER A 447 -30.47 -26.70 -3.64
N ASN A 448 -29.47 -26.82 -2.77
CA ASN A 448 -29.11 -28.09 -2.15
C ASN A 448 -29.93 -28.35 -0.86
N PRO A 449 -30.82 -29.35 -0.84
CA PRO A 449 -31.73 -29.61 0.29
C PRO A 449 -31.03 -30.17 1.53
N VAL A 450 -29.73 -30.50 1.46
CA VAL A 450 -28.94 -30.90 2.64
C VAL A 450 -28.82 -29.78 3.67
N PHE A 451 -28.94 -28.52 3.23
CA PHE A 451 -28.89 -27.35 4.11
C PHE A 451 -30.30 -26.93 4.54
N LYS A 452 -30.43 -26.56 5.82
CA LYS A 452 -31.69 -26.05 6.40
C LYS A 452 -32.20 -24.81 5.66
N SER A 453 -33.52 -24.61 5.66
CA SER A 453 -34.21 -23.49 4.98
C SER A 453 -33.57 -22.15 5.27
N GLU A 454 -33.32 -21.85 6.54
CA GLU A 454 -32.84 -20.55 7.01
C GLU A 454 -31.45 -20.24 6.47
N LEU A 455 -30.59 -21.26 6.35
CA LEU A 455 -29.25 -21.11 5.77
C LEU A 455 -29.34 -20.81 4.28
N ARG A 456 -30.23 -21.50 3.56
CA ARG A 456 -30.44 -21.28 2.12
C ARG A 456 -31.02 -19.89 1.87
N ASP A 457 -31.96 -19.45 2.68
CA ASP A 457 -32.54 -18.11 2.60
C ASP A 457 -31.50 -17.03 2.92
N LEU A 458 -30.65 -17.24 3.95
CA LEU A 458 -29.55 -16.33 4.25
C LEU A 458 -28.52 -16.27 3.10
N ALA A 459 -28.12 -17.40 2.54
CA ALA A 459 -27.20 -17.44 1.41
C ALA A 459 -27.77 -16.69 0.19
N LYS A 460 -29.07 -16.85 -0.07
CA LYS A 460 -29.80 -16.11 -1.11
C LYS A 460 -29.81 -14.60 -0.82
N ALA A 461 -30.08 -14.20 0.43
CA ALA A 461 -30.14 -12.81 0.83
C ALA A 461 -28.76 -12.10 0.75
N LEU A 462 -27.70 -12.78 1.17
CA LEU A 462 -26.33 -12.24 1.08
C LEU A 462 -25.79 -12.24 -0.36
N GLY A 463 -26.28 -13.16 -1.19
CA GLY A 463 -25.92 -13.29 -2.59
C GLY A 463 -24.40 -13.34 -2.81
N ARG A 464 -23.96 -12.66 -3.87
CA ARG A 464 -22.54 -12.58 -4.27
C ARG A 464 -21.63 -12.10 -3.14
N ASN A 465 -22.09 -11.14 -2.32
CA ASN A 465 -21.26 -10.53 -1.28
C ASN A 465 -20.87 -11.54 -0.20
N GLY A 466 -21.80 -12.40 0.22
CA GLY A 466 -21.54 -13.47 1.19
C GLY A 466 -20.54 -14.51 0.68
N ALA A 467 -20.63 -14.90 -0.60
CA ALA A 467 -19.76 -15.92 -1.19
C ALA A 467 -18.39 -15.39 -1.66
N LYS A 468 -18.23 -14.07 -1.86
CA LYS A 468 -17.01 -13.47 -2.43
C LYS A 468 -15.74 -13.86 -1.65
N ASN A 469 -15.73 -13.64 -0.33
CA ASN A 469 -14.56 -13.95 0.48
C ASN A 469 -14.24 -15.46 0.53
N PRO A 470 -15.20 -16.37 0.81
CA PRO A 470 -14.96 -17.81 0.75
C PRO A 470 -14.37 -18.26 -0.58
N VAL A 471 -14.94 -17.85 -1.72
CA VAL A 471 -14.46 -18.23 -3.05
C VAL A 471 -13.06 -17.68 -3.30
N MET A 472 -12.84 -16.37 -3.09
CA MET A 472 -11.55 -15.71 -3.39
C MET A 472 -10.39 -16.22 -2.53
N THR A 473 -10.66 -16.63 -1.29
CA THR A 473 -9.60 -17.07 -0.38
C THR A 473 -9.35 -18.58 -0.49
N SER A 474 -10.35 -19.38 -0.89
CA SER A 474 -10.21 -20.81 -1.14
C SER A 474 -9.17 -21.15 -2.19
N GLN A 475 -9.08 -20.36 -3.29
CA GLN A 475 -8.07 -20.59 -4.35
C GLN A 475 -6.62 -20.46 -3.84
N TYR A 476 -6.42 -19.85 -2.67
CA TYR A 476 -5.13 -19.73 -1.99
C TYR A 476 -5.06 -20.58 -0.72
N ALA A 477 -5.82 -21.69 -0.67
CA ALA A 477 -5.84 -22.67 0.40
C ALA A 477 -6.22 -22.11 1.79
N ALA A 478 -7.04 -21.05 1.84
CA ALA A 478 -7.64 -20.60 3.09
C ALA A 478 -8.59 -21.67 3.67
N THR A 479 -8.68 -21.69 5.00
CA THR A 479 -9.47 -22.68 5.74
C THR A 479 -10.86 -22.14 6.09
N VAL A 480 -11.79 -23.04 6.44
CA VAL A 480 -13.14 -22.67 6.91
C VAL A 480 -13.11 -21.65 8.06
N SER A 481 -12.09 -21.71 8.92
CA SER A 481 -11.90 -20.72 9.99
C SER A 481 -11.74 -19.28 9.48
N THR A 482 -11.10 -19.09 8.31
CA THR A 482 -10.98 -17.79 7.65
C THR A 482 -12.33 -17.30 7.17
N PHE A 483 -13.13 -18.19 6.57
CA PHE A 483 -14.47 -17.84 6.08
C PHE A 483 -15.38 -17.48 7.25
N ARG A 484 -15.39 -18.32 8.29
CA ARG A 484 -16.16 -18.11 9.52
C ARG A 484 -15.84 -16.76 10.15
N LYS A 485 -14.54 -16.42 10.28
CA LYS A 485 -14.13 -15.13 10.82
C LYS A 485 -14.67 -13.98 9.97
N HIS A 486 -14.45 -14.02 8.66
CA HIS A 486 -14.94 -12.97 7.77
C HIS A 486 -16.48 -12.82 7.82
N LEU A 487 -17.21 -13.94 7.81
CA LEU A 487 -18.66 -13.94 7.86
C LEU A 487 -19.19 -13.41 9.20
N ALA A 488 -18.56 -13.79 10.31
CA ALA A 488 -18.89 -13.27 11.63
C ALA A 488 -18.62 -11.75 11.72
N ASP A 489 -17.46 -11.29 11.23
CA ASP A 489 -17.06 -9.89 11.31
C ASP A 489 -17.94 -8.96 10.45
N ASN A 490 -18.48 -9.45 9.33
CA ASN A 490 -19.19 -8.61 8.34
C ASN A 490 -20.71 -8.82 8.26
N TYR A 491 -21.24 -9.96 8.75
CA TYR A 491 -22.66 -10.32 8.59
C TYR A 491 -23.31 -10.78 9.91
N ALA A 492 -22.80 -10.35 11.07
CA ALA A 492 -23.32 -10.75 12.38
C ALA A 492 -24.83 -10.51 12.56
N ALA A 493 -25.34 -9.39 12.06
CA ALA A 493 -26.76 -9.05 12.15
C ALA A 493 -27.64 -10.01 11.35
N GLN A 494 -27.28 -10.28 10.09
CA GLN A 494 -28.03 -11.20 9.23
C GLN A 494 -27.92 -12.65 9.73
N LEU A 495 -26.77 -13.04 10.26
CA LEU A 495 -26.60 -14.36 10.90
C LEU A 495 -27.56 -14.53 12.08
N LEU A 496 -27.69 -13.51 12.93
CA LEU A 496 -28.61 -13.52 14.06
C LEU A 496 -30.08 -13.53 13.60
N GLU A 497 -30.44 -12.67 12.63
CA GLU A 497 -31.80 -12.56 12.08
C GLU A 497 -32.32 -13.89 11.52
N TYR A 498 -31.48 -14.62 10.79
CA TYR A 498 -31.86 -15.89 10.18
C TYR A 498 -31.62 -17.10 11.10
N GLY A 499 -31.08 -16.93 12.31
CA GLY A 499 -30.78 -18.06 13.20
C GLY A 499 -29.74 -19.03 12.64
N VAL A 500 -28.75 -18.50 11.90
CA VAL A 500 -27.67 -19.27 11.27
C VAL A 500 -26.35 -18.83 11.87
N THR A 501 -25.54 -19.79 12.30
CA THR A 501 -24.20 -19.50 12.80
C THR A 501 -23.22 -19.22 11.66
N ALA A 502 -22.19 -18.41 11.92
CA ALA A 502 -21.12 -18.18 10.95
C ALA A 502 -20.42 -19.48 10.53
N ASP A 503 -20.38 -20.48 11.41
CA ASP A 503 -19.78 -21.79 11.16
C ASP A 503 -20.61 -22.62 10.18
N GLU A 504 -21.94 -22.68 10.37
CA GLU A 504 -22.86 -23.35 9.44
C GLU A 504 -22.72 -22.78 8.01
N LEU A 505 -22.75 -21.44 7.88
CA LEU A 505 -22.63 -20.78 6.57
C LEU A 505 -21.23 -20.97 5.96
N ALA A 506 -20.17 -20.89 6.77
CA ALA A 506 -18.80 -21.12 6.30
C ALA A 506 -18.59 -22.54 5.76
N ASN A 507 -19.12 -23.56 6.47
CA ASN A 507 -19.05 -24.95 6.03
C ASN A 507 -19.89 -25.20 4.77
N ALA A 508 -21.06 -24.58 4.66
CA ALA A 508 -21.88 -24.65 3.45
C ALA A 508 -21.15 -24.07 2.24
N TYR A 509 -20.55 -22.88 2.37
CA TYR A 509 -19.76 -22.29 1.30
C TYR A 509 -18.50 -23.09 0.96
N ALA A 510 -17.79 -23.63 1.96
CA ALA A 510 -16.63 -24.48 1.71
C ALA A 510 -17.00 -25.74 0.90
N THR A 511 -18.11 -26.39 1.28
CA THR A 511 -18.64 -27.56 0.56
C THR A 511 -19.06 -27.20 -0.86
N ALA A 512 -19.72 -26.05 -1.02
CA ALA A 512 -20.16 -25.55 -2.31
C ALA A 512 -18.98 -25.22 -3.24
N VAL A 513 -17.94 -24.55 -2.72
CA VAL A 513 -16.71 -24.26 -3.47
C VAL A 513 -16.05 -25.55 -3.95
N ASP A 514 -15.88 -26.53 -3.07
CA ASP A 514 -15.27 -27.82 -3.41
C ASP A 514 -16.04 -28.56 -4.53
N HIS A 515 -17.37 -28.42 -4.55
CA HIS A 515 -18.21 -29.04 -5.55
C HIS A 515 -18.25 -28.26 -6.87
N VAL A 516 -18.42 -26.94 -6.79
CA VAL A 516 -18.64 -26.05 -7.96
C VAL A 516 -17.33 -25.73 -8.67
N LEU A 517 -16.23 -25.56 -7.92
CA LEU A 517 -14.90 -25.18 -8.39
C LEU A 517 -13.85 -26.24 -7.99
N PRO A 518 -13.98 -27.50 -8.45
CA PRO A 518 -13.18 -28.63 -7.96
C PRO A 518 -11.69 -28.55 -8.31
N ALA A 519 -11.29 -27.66 -9.23
CA ALA A 519 -9.90 -27.49 -9.64
C ALA A 519 -8.95 -27.20 -8.47
N CYS A 520 -9.37 -26.32 -7.54
CA CYS A 520 -8.57 -25.96 -6.37
C CYS A 520 -8.33 -27.17 -5.46
N LYS A 521 -9.40 -27.87 -5.09
CA LYS A 521 -9.34 -29.07 -4.24
C LYS A 521 -8.47 -30.14 -4.86
N SER A 522 -8.61 -30.36 -6.16
CA SER A 522 -7.83 -31.34 -6.92
C SER A 522 -6.34 -31.02 -6.86
N LEU A 523 -5.96 -29.78 -7.14
CA LEU A 523 -4.57 -29.33 -7.07
C LEU A 523 -4.00 -29.45 -5.65
N ILE A 524 -4.73 -28.97 -4.65
CA ILE A 524 -4.33 -29.06 -3.24
C ILE A 524 -4.07 -30.51 -2.84
N ASN A 525 -4.95 -31.45 -3.23
CA ASN A 525 -4.80 -32.86 -2.91
C ASN A 525 -3.58 -33.49 -3.60
N ILE A 526 -3.34 -33.18 -4.87
CA ILE A 526 -2.15 -33.65 -5.61
C ILE A 526 -0.87 -33.21 -4.88
N TYR A 527 -0.78 -31.94 -4.50
CA TYR A 527 0.39 -31.40 -3.83
C TYR A 527 0.54 -31.95 -2.41
N LYS A 528 -0.55 -32.02 -1.63
CA LYS A 528 -0.53 -32.65 -0.30
C LYS A 528 0.01 -34.07 -0.37
N MET A 529 -0.53 -34.90 -1.27
CA MET A 529 -0.10 -36.29 -1.42
C MET A 529 1.38 -36.41 -1.79
N ARG A 530 1.88 -35.54 -2.67
CA ARG A 530 3.28 -35.59 -3.12
C ARG A 530 4.27 -35.04 -2.10
N PHE A 531 3.96 -33.91 -1.46
CA PHE A 531 4.92 -33.17 -0.66
C PHE A 531 4.91 -33.50 0.84
N THR A 532 3.81 -34.03 1.39
CA THR A 532 3.77 -34.49 2.79
C THR A 532 4.91 -35.48 3.11
N PRO A 533 5.08 -36.61 2.39
CA PRO A 533 6.15 -37.56 2.74
C PRO A 533 7.56 -36.95 2.57
N ILE A 534 7.73 -36.04 1.59
CA ILE A 534 9.02 -35.36 1.34
C ILE A 534 9.40 -34.47 2.54
N ILE A 535 8.44 -33.67 3.03
CA ILE A 535 8.64 -32.77 4.17
C ILE A 535 8.78 -33.56 5.47
N GLU A 536 8.03 -34.66 5.64
CA GLU A 536 8.14 -35.53 6.81
C GLU A 536 9.53 -36.17 6.93
N ASN A 537 10.14 -36.52 5.78
CA ASN A 537 11.50 -37.05 5.67
C ASN A 537 12.61 -35.99 5.84
N GLY A 538 12.28 -34.77 6.28
CA GLY A 538 13.27 -33.78 6.72
C GLY A 538 13.67 -32.74 5.68
N VAL A 539 12.99 -32.66 4.53
CA VAL A 539 13.20 -31.57 3.58
C VAL A 539 12.70 -30.24 4.17
N ASP A 540 13.61 -29.27 4.29
CA ASP A 540 13.35 -27.98 4.95
C ASP A 540 13.09 -26.82 3.97
N ARG A 541 13.29 -27.07 2.67
CA ARG A 541 13.15 -26.11 1.58
C ARG A 541 12.59 -26.78 0.34
N ILE A 542 11.60 -26.14 -0.28
CA ILE A 542 11.06 -26.55 -1.58
C ILE A 542 11.34 -25.45 -2.58
N LYS A 543 11.93 -25.83 -3.72
CA LYS A 543 12.34 -24.90 -4.77
C LYS A 543 11.75 -25.33 -6.12
N TRP A 544 11.26 -24.36 -6.88
CA TRP A 544 10.89 -24.56 -8.28
C TRP A 544 11.26 -23.33 -9.10
N THR A 545 11.35 -23.49 -10.42
CA THR A 545 11.60 -22.40 -11.37
C THR A 545 10.35 -22.24 -12.22
N THR A 546 9.87 -21.01 -12.37
CA THR A 546 8.73 -20.69 -13.21
C THR A 546 9.09 -20.76 -14.71
N PRO A 547 8.09 -20.85 -15.62
CA PRO A 547 8.33 -20.88 -17.06
C PRO A 547 9.21 -19.75 -17.62
N ASP A 548 9.18 -18.55 -17.02
CA ASP A 548 10.01 -17.40 -17.41
C ASP A 548 11.34 -17.30 -16.65
N GLY A 549 11.70 -18.34 -15.89
CA GLY A 549 12.98 -18.47 -15.21
C GLY A 549 13.06 -17.81 -13.82
N PHE A 550 11.94 -17.40 -13.22
CA PHE A 550 11.93 -16.90 -11.84
C PHE A 550 12.01 -18.07 -10.85
N GLU A 551 13.01 -18.06 -9.97
CA GLU A 551 13.13 -19.07 -8.92
C GLU A 551 12.23 -18.76 -7.73
N VAL A 552 11.55 -19.77 -7.20
CA VAL A 552 10.72 -19.63 -6.00
C VAL A 552 11.22 -20.62 -4.95
N VAL A 553 11.48 -20.11 -3.75
CA VAL A 553 11.96 -20.90 -2.62
C VAL A 553 11.01 -20.74 -1.45
N GLN A 554 10.37 -21.85 -1.07
CA GLN A 554 9.48 -21.92 0.08
C GLN A 554 10.18 -22.61 1.26
N SER A 555 10.23 -21.93 2.41
CA SER A 555 10.66 -22.50 3.69
C SER A 555 9.98 -21.76 4.83
N TYR A 556 8.98 -22.40 5.42
CA TYR A 556 8.27 -21.90 6.60
C TYR A 556 8.85 -22.51 7.85
N ARG A 557 9.21 -21.65 8.80
CA ARG A 557 9.71 -22.03 10.12
C ARG A 557 8.70 -21.58 11.18
N ASP A 558 8.63 -22.36 12.25
CA ASP A 558 7.86 -22.03 13.44
C ASP A 558 8.65 -21.00 14.24
N ASN A 559 8.39 -19.73 13.97
CA ASN A 559 9.13 -18.63 14.58
C ASN A 559 8.66 -18.45 16.03
N GLU A 560 9.50 -18.80 16.99
CA GLU A 560 9.23 -18.45 18.40
C GLU A 560 9.20 -16.93 18.57
N TRP A 561 8.13 -16.40 19.18
CA TRP A 561 8.09 -15.00 19.57
C TRP A 561 9.08 -14.77 20.71
N ARG A 562 9.99 -13.82 20.52
CA ARG A 562 10.90 -13.36 21.56
C ARG A 562 10.36 -12.12 22.21
N THR A 563 10.36 -12.13 23.53
CA THR A 563 9.99 -10.98 24.32
C THR A 563 11.22 -10.12 24.57
N VAL A 564 11.22 -8.90 24.05
CA VAL A 564 12.30 -7.91 24.23
C VAL A 564 11.77 -6.76 25.08
N ARG A 565 12.49 -6.41 26.14
CA ARG A 565 12.15 -5.26 26.98
C ARG A 565 12.76 -4.00 26.36
N ALA A 566 11.91 -3.05 25.99
CA ALA A 566 12.28 -1.73 25.47
C ALA A 566 11.84 -0.67 26.51
N GLY A 567 12.69 -0.40 27.50
CA GLY A 567 12.34 0.47 28.63
C GLY A 567 11.30 -0.17 29.56
N SER A 568 10.17 0.50 29.77
CA SER A 568 9.01 -0.05 30.52
C SER A 568 8.14 -0.97 29.66
N ALA A 569 8.25 -0.89 28.32
CA ALA A 569 7.46 -1.69 27.41
C ALA A 569 8.09 -3.08 27.20
N VAL A 570 7.23 -4.08 27.12
CA VAL A 570 7.58 -5.44 26.74
C VAL A 570 7.06 -5.67 25.33
N VAL A 571 7.97 -5.83 24.38
CA VAL A 571 7.64 -5.98 22.96
C VAL A 571 7.90 -7.43 22.54
N MET A 572 6.87 -8.11 22.06
CA MET A 572 7.03 -9.41 21.42
C MET A 572 7.46 -9.21 19.97
N LEU A 573 8.67 -9.66 19.64
CA LEU A 573 9.20 -9.66 18.29
C LEU A 573 9.23 -11.10 17.77
N PRO A 574 8.87 -11.38 16.51
CA PRO A 574 9.07 -12.70 15.96
C PRO A 574 10.57 -13.01 15.94
N GLY A 575 10.98 -14.10 16.59
CA GLY A 575 12.33 -14.62 16.50
C GLY A 575 12.65 -14.93 15.03
N LYS A 576 13.79 -14.45 14.55
CA LYS A 576 14.36 -14.87 13.26
C LYS A 576 15.59 -15.71 13.57
N ARG A 577 15.43 -16.92 14.11
CA ARG A 577 16.55 -17.84 14.26
C ARG A 577 16.56 -18.72 13.01
N ILE A 578 17.74 -18.90 12.40
CA ILE A 578 17.93 -19.85 11.28
C ILE A 578 17.64 -21.29 11.76
N GLU A 579 17.75 -21.53 13.07
CA GLU A 579 17.57 -22.82 13.75
C GLU A 579 16.11 -23.15 14.10
N ASP A 580 15.16 -22.25 13.86
CA ASP A 580 13.76 -22.49 14.19
C ASP A 580 13.23 -23.71 13.39
N PRO A 581 12.46 -24.61 14.03
CA PRO A 581 12.01 -25.85 13.40
C PRO A 581 11.08 -25.56 12.21
N ILE A 582 11.02 -26.49 11.25
CA ILE A 582 10.16 -26.33 10.07
C ILE A 582 8.69 -26.47 10.49
N ASP A 583 7.86 -25.51 10.06
CA ASP A 583 6.41 -25.65 10.14
C ASP A 583 5.94 -26.58 9.01
N LYS A 584 6.00 -27.90 9.27
CA LYS A 584 5.64 -28.94 8.29
C LYS A 584 4.21 -28.76 7.79
N VAL A 585 3.29 -28.38 8.67
CA VAL A 585 1.87 -28.20 8.35
C VAL A 585 1.70 -27.04 7.37
N LYS A 586 2.32 -25.90 7.62
CA LYS A 586 2.24 -24.73 6.74
C LYS A 586 3.00 -24.96 5.44
N MET A 587 4.13 -25.67 5.46
CA MET A 587 4.86 -26.07 4.25
C MET A 587 3.96 -26.84 3.28
N VAL A 588 3.25 -27.86 3.77
CA VAL A 588 2.31 -28.65 2.96
C VAL A 588 1.10 -27.83 2.53
N ARG A 589 0.50 -27.03 3.44
CA ARG A 589 -0.75 -26.29 3.14
C ARG A 589 -0.56 -25.17 2.14
N ALA A 590 0.58 -24.48 2.17
CA ALA A 590 0.79 -23.27 1.37
C ALA A 590 1.34 -23.53 -0.03
N ILE A 591 1.88 -24.72 -0.32
CA ILE A 591 2.61 -24.98 -1.56
C ILE A 591 1.75 -24.79 -2.82
N ALA A 592 0.50 -25.26 -2.83
CA ALA A 592 -0.40 -25.10 -3.97
C ALA A 592 -0.70 -23.62 -4.22
N ALA A 593 -0.96 -22.85 -3.16
CA ALA A 593 -1.23 -21.43 -3.24
C ALA A 593 -0.01 -20.63 -3.75
N ASN A 594 1.18 -20.92 -3.21
CA ASN A 594 2.42 -20.25 -3.61
C ASN A 594 2.81 -20.60 -5.05
N PHE A 595 2.59 -21.85 -5.48
CA PHE A 595 2.80 -22.27 -6.86
C PHE A 595 1.88 -21.49 -7.81
N ILE A 596 0.57 -21.45 -7.54
CA ILE A 596 -0.39 -20.70 -8.37
C ILE A 596 -0.06 -19.21 -8.42
N GLN A 597 0.30 -18.59 -7.30
CA GLN A 597 0.72 -17.19 -7.27
C GLN A 597 1.98 -16.93 -8.11
N SER A 598 2.91 -17.90 -8.15
CA SER A 598 4.08 -17.80 -9.02
C SER A 598 3.73 -17.93 -10.50
N MET A 599 2.73 -18.75 -10.85
CA MET A 599 2.25 -18.88 -12.23
C MET A 599 1.49 -17.62 -12.68
N ASP A 600 0.64 -17.05 -11.83
CA ASP A 600 -0.04 -15.77 -12.09
C ASP A 600 0.96 -14.63 -12.29
N ALA A 601 1.99 -14.56 -11.45
CA ALA A 601 3.07 -13.60 -11.62
C ALA A 601 3.86 -13.81 -12.93
N THR A 602 4.08 -15.08 -13.31
CA THR A 602 4.73 -15.45 -14.58
C THR A 602 3.91 -14.99 -15.77
N HIS A 603 2.61 -15.27 -15.77
CA HIS A 603 1.70 -14.83 -16.81
C HIS A 603 1.76 -13.30 -16.98
N MET A 604 1.74 -12.56 -15.87
CA MET A 604 1.83 -11.10 -15.90
C MET A 604 3.15 -10.60 -16.50
N ARG A 605 4.30 -11.19 -16.12
CA ARG A 605 5.62 -10.84 -16.69
C ARG A 605 5.74 -11.17 -18.17
N MET A 606 5.16 -12.29 -18.60
CA MET A 606 5.12 -12.69 -20.00
C MET A 606 4.26 -11.72 -20.83
N VAL A 607 3.07 -11.35 -20.33
CA VAL A 607 2.21 -10.34 -20.97
C VAL A 607 2.91 -8.99 -21.03
N ALA A 608 3.55 -8.55 -19.94
CA ALA A 608 4.31 -7.29 -19.93
C ALA A 608 5.43 -7.28 -20.97
N THR A 609 6.10 -8.42 -21.18
CA THR A 609 7.14 -8.58 -22.19
C THR A 609 6.56 -8.54 -23.60
N ALA A 610 5.47 -9.27 -23.86
CA ALA A 610 4.82 -9.33 -25.16
C ALA A 610 4.19 -7.99 -25.56
N CYS A 611 3.66 -7.24 -24.60
CA CYS A 611 3.06 -5.93 -24.78
C CYS A 611 4.06 -4.78 -24.67
N ARG A 612 5.37 -5.07 -24.57
CA ARG A 612 6.39 -4.02 -24.45
C ARG A 612 6.32 -3.13 -25.69
N TRP A 613 5.81 -1.93 -25.48
CA TRP A 613 5.70 -0.93 -26.53
C TRP A 613 7.11 -0.52 -26.95
N SER A 614 7.46 -0.84 -28.20
CA SER A 614 8.78 -0.62 -28.80
C SER A 614 8.99 0.85 -29.17
#